data_AF-A0A3L7UJH3-F1
#
_entry.id   AF-A0A3L7UJH3-F1
#
_cell.length_a   1.000
_cell.length_b   1.000
_cell.length_c   1.000
_cell.angle_alpha   90.00
_cell.angle_beta   90.00
_cell.angle_gamma   90.00
#
_symmetry.space_group_name_H-M   'P 1'
#
loop_
_entity.id
_entity.type
_entity.pdbx_description
1 polymer ?
#
loop_
_entity_poly.entity_id
_entity_poly.type
_entity_poly.pdbx_seq_one_letter_code
_entity_poly.pdbx_strand_id
1 'polypeptide(L)'
;MLLIATLIAVPRQTLAQQRLNWIAAGTFPCVAFLLAATPLATAALGEQQEVRQENNYSEATALAKQLHAMLLVSLEPNAPSANGTDSVGQRLETQAVGQRFKDSDTPWVFCRLGINDTSAIDGAITRLVNHPSLVELRHGPGIFVVDYAHAEDGLKGRIVSILPRTPGKYYQFSPSHIDELATLPAGTLTQRSMVLAVRVHPERPQSVSGMRDPMLAREAAAHSAHQARIGKQGHHNWQTRSQRILRNQGFSGSPQEVCAESWENQDLLDSCVDCVASWRQSSGHWNAVKSEQSAYGYDIRRGSKGIWYATGILTK
;
A
#
# COMPACT_ATOMS: atom_id res chain seq x y z
N MET A 1 -33.22 8.35 22.75
CA MET A 1 -32.61 7.97 24.06
C MET A 1 -31.31 8.74 24.20
N LEU A 2 -31.29 9.69 25.14
CA LEU A 2 -30.13 10.50 25.52
C LEU A 2 -29.07 9.62 26.21
N LEU A 3 -27.79 9.82 25.91
CA LEU A 3 -26.70 9.37 26.76
C LEU A 3 -25.69 10.51 26.95
N ILE A 4 -25.38 10.71 28.23
CA ILE A 4 -24.71 11.83 28.87
C ILE A 4 -23.20 11.72 28.69
N ALA A 5 -22.55 12.85 28.38
CA ALA A 5 -21.11 13.00 28.36
C ALA A 5 -20.60 13.42 29.74
N THR A 6 -19.62 12.69 30.29
CA THR A 6 -18.92 13.07 31.53
C THR A 6 -17.47 13.39 31.21
N LEU A 7 -17.12 14.67 31.39
CA LEU A 7 -15.76 15.21 31.38
C LEU A 7 -15.02 14.79 32.66
N ILE A 8 -13.78 14.32 32.52
CA ILE A 8 -12.82 14.21 33.64
C ILE A 8 -11.66 15.16 33.35
N ALA A 9 -11.46 16.12 34.26
CA ALA A 9 -10.39 17.10 34.25
C ALA A 9 -9.09 16.52 34.81
N VAL A 10 -7.96 16.83 34.19
CA VAL A 10 -6.60 16.49 34.64
C VAL A 10 -5.98 17.71 35.34
N PRO A 11 -5.39 17.59 36.55
CA PRO A 11 -4.72 18.71 37.21
C PRO A 11 -3.31 18.94 36.65
N ARG A 12 -2.98 20.22 36.41
CA ARG A 12 -1.62 20.70 36.12
C ARG A 12 -0.78 20.69 37.40
N GLN A 13 0.37 20.03 37.39
CA GLN A 13 1.41 20.23 38.41
C GLN A 13 2.55 21.08 37.83
N THR A 14 2.87 22.14 38.56
CA THR A 14 3.95 23.10 38.33
C THR A 14 5.26 22.56 38.93
N LEU A 15 6.32 22.49 38.13
CA LEU A 15 7.69 22.22 38.60
C LEU A 15 8.44 23.55 38.71
N ALA A 16 8.68 23.98 39.94
CA ALA A 16 9.62 25.04 40.29
C ALA A 16 10.80 24.42 41.07
N GLN A 17 12.00 24.70 40.55
CA GLN A 17 13.28 24.88 41.24
C GLN A 17 13.65 23.94 42.41
N GLN A 18 14.75 23.21 42.22
CA GLN A 18 15.80 23.15 43.23
C GLN A 18 17.16 22.89 42.56
N ARG A 19 18.06 23.87 42.67
CA ARG A 19 19.51 23.73 42.52
C ARG A 19 20.09 23.60 43.93
N LEU A 20 21.07 22.71 44.14
CA LEU A 20 22.18 22.95 45.05
C LEU A 20 23.35 22.01 44.74
N ASN A 21 24.52 22.64 44.61
CA ASN A 21 25.83 22.06 44.34
C ASN A 21 26.40 21.39 45.59
N TRP A 22 27.18 20.32 45.41
CA TRP A 22 28.35 20.02 46.25
C TRP A 22 29.47 19.43 45.38
N ILE A 23 30.64 20.06 45.47
CA ILE A 23 31.93 19.59 44.95
C ILE A 23 32.66 18.92 46.12
N ALA A 24 33.17 17.71 45.93
CA ALA A 24 34.33 17.21 46.67
C ALA A 24 35.04 16.10 45.89
N ALA A 25 36.34 16.27 45.72
CA ALA A 25 37.28 15.37 45.08
C ALA A 25 37.59 14.15 45.95
N GLY A 26 37.87 13.01 45.32
CA GLY A 26 38.32 11.79 46.01
C GLY A 26 38.69 10.69 45.02
N THR A 27 39.98 10.58 44.72
CA THR A 27 40.76 9.42 44.25
C THR A 27 39.99 8.12 43.93
N PHE A 28 40.00 7.73 42.65
CA PHE A 28 39.52 6.43 42.16
C PHE A 28 40.55 5.32 42.42
N PRO A 29 40.19 4.20 43.07
CA PRO A 29 40.91 2.95 42.91
C PRO A 29 40.43 2.22 41.64
N CYS A 30 41.38 1.81 40.80
CA CYS A 30 41.15 0.90 39.67
C CYS A 30 40.51 -0.40 40.16
N VAL A 31 39.21 -0.56 39.92
CA VAL A 31 38.55 -1.87 39.94
C VAL A 31 38.39 -2.30 38.48
N ALA A 32 39.22 -3.25 38.07
CA ALA A 32 39.08 -3.93 36.79
C ALA A 32 37.77 -4.74 36.81
N PHE A 33 36.70 -4.19 36.25
CA PHE A 33 35.52 -4.96 35.90
C PHE A 33 35.86 -5.81 34.66
N LEU A 34 35.98 -7.13 34.86
CA LEU A 34 35.81 -8.09 33.79
C LEU A 34 34.38 -7.93 33.25
N LEU A 35 34.23 -7.19 32.16
CA LEU A 35 33.04 -7.26 31.30
C LEU A 35 33.08 -8.63 30.63
N ALA A 36 32.37 -9.59 31.20
CA ALA A 36 31.94 -10.77 30.46
C ALA A 36 31.10 -10.26 29.30
N ALA A 37 31.66 -10.31 28.09
CA ALA A 37 30.92 -10.08 26.87
C ALA A 37 29.86 -11.19 26.75
N THR A 38 28.65 -10.90 27.24
CA THR A 38 27.47 -11.65 26.82
C THR A 38 27.41 -11.54 25.29
N PRO A 39 27.50 -12.65 24.54
CA PRO A 39 27.33 -12.58 23.11
C PRO A 39 25.95 -11.98 22.86
N LEU A 40 25.91 -10.87 22.12
CA LEU A 40 24.68 -10.35 21.53
C LEU A 40 24.00 -11.55 20.88
N ALA A 41 22.79 -11.87 21.34
CA ALA A 41 21.94 -12.84 20.69
C ALA A 41 21.84 -12.45 19.22
N THR A 42 22.50 -13.23 18.38
CA THR A 42 22.33 -13.21 16.93
C THR A 42 20.84 -13.28 16.68
N ALA A 43 20.32 -12.27 15.98
CA ALA A 43 18.92 -12.18 15.60
C ALA A 43 18.41 -13.55 15.15
N ALA A 44 17.28 -13.97 15.71
CA ALA A 44 16.59 -15.19 15.32
C ALA A 44 16.47 -15.21 13.80
N LEU A 45 17.04 -16.25 13.19
CA LEU A 45 16.70 -16.67 11.83
C LEU A 45 15.17 -16.80 11.81
N GLY A 46 14.51 -15.88 11.11
CA GLY A 46 13.05 -15.81 11.08
C GLY A 46 12.46 -17.15 10.67
N GLU A 47 11.51 -17.65 11.44
CA GLU A 47 10.63 -18.73 10.98
C GLU A 47 10.05 -18.31 9.64
N GLN A 48 10.30 -19.10 8.60
CA GLN A 48 9.71 -18.87 7.29
C GLN A 48 8.19 -18.87 7.44
N GLN A 49 7.55 -17.71 7.23
CA GLN A 49 6.11 -17.61 7.30
C GLN A 49 5.50 -18.38 6.14
N GLU A 50 4.73 -19.43 6.44
CA GLU A 50 3.97 -20.14 5.41
C GLU A 50 2.72 -19.37 4.99
N VAL A 51 2.47 -19.34 3.68
CA VAL A 51 1.18 -18.87 3.13
C VAL A 51 0.09 -19.87 3.55
N ARG A 52 -0.89 -19.40 4.33
CA ARG A 52 -2.04 -20.22 4.74
C ARG A 52 -3.10 -20.22 3.65
N GLN A 53 -3.80 -21.34 3.47
CA GLN A 53 -4.90 -21.48 2.50
C GLN A 53 -6.21 -21.70 3.26
N GLU A 54 -7.26 -20.97 2.90
CA GLU A 54 -8.61 -21.15 3.45
C GLU A 54 -9.66 -20.75 2.38
N ASN A 55 -10.48 -21.69 1.93
CA ASN A 55 -11.43 -21.50 0.81
C ASN A 55 -12.84 -21.12 1.28
N ASN A 56 -12.98 -20.68 2.52
CA ASN A 56 -14.17 -20.02 3.03
C ASN A 56 -13.84 -18.57 3.38
N TYR A 57 -14.52 -17.60 2.76
CA TYR A 57 -14.21 -16.17 2.94
C TYR A 57 -14.28 -15.71 4.40
N SER A 58 -15.28 -16.19 5.17
CA SER A 58 -15.47 -15.79 6.56
C SER A 58 -14.37 -16.36 7.45
N GLU A 59 -13.99 -17.62 7.22
CA GLU A 59 -12.91 -18.29 7.95
C GLU A 59 -11.55 -17.71 7.58
N ALA A 60 -11.29 -17.46 6.30
CA ALA A 60 -10.08 -16.80 5.81
C ALA A 60 -9.93 -15.39 6.39
N THR A 61 -11.04 -14.65 6.49
CA THR A 61 -11.08 -13.35 7.14
C THR A 61 -10.77 -13.43 8.64
N ALA A 62 -11.35 -14.39 9.36
CA ALA A 62 -11.08 -14.60 10.77
C ALA A 62 -9.61 -14.98 11.00
N LEU A 63 -9.08 -15.88 10.17
CA LEU A 63 -7.68 -16.32 10.21
C LEU A 63 -6.72 -15.16 9.92
N ALA A 64 -6.99 -14.35 8.89
CA ALA A 64 -6.15 -13.20 8.56
C ALA A 64 -6.13 -12.14 9.68
N LYS A 65 -7.27 -11.92 10.35
CA LYS A 65 -7.35 -11.05 11.53
C LYS A 65 -6.53 -11.60 12.70
N GLN A 66 -6.64 -12.90 12.97
CA GLN A 66 -5.91 -13.57 14.05
C GLN A 66 -4.39 -13.52 13.83
N LEU A 67 -3.96 -13.71 12.59
CA LEU A 67 -2.54 -13.77 12.22
C LEU A 67 -1.92 -12.40 11.91
N HIS A 68 -2.69 -11.32 11.93
CA HIS A 68 -2.26 -10.01 11.43
C HIS A 68 -1.66 -10.14 10.01
N ALA A 69 -2.44 -10.73 9.10
CA ALA A 69 -1.98 -11.10 7.76
C ALA A 69 -2.67 -10.31 6.65
N MET A 70 -2.03 -10.27 5.49
CA MET A 70 -2.68 -9.85 4.25
C MET A 70 -3.58 -10.99 3.76
N LEU A 71 -4.84 -10.69 3.45
CA LEU A 71 -5.79 -11.65 2.87
C LEU A 71 -5.90 -11.43 1.37
N LEU A 72 -5.37 -12.35 0.58
CA LEU A 72 -5.56 -12.39 -0.87
C LEU A 72 -6.77 -13.28 -1.19
N VAL A 73 -7.77 -12.71 -1.86
CA VAL A 73 -8.95 -13.44 -2.33
C VAL A 73 -8.95 -13.49 -3.84
N SER A 74 -8.99 -14.70 -4.41
CA SER A 74 -9.13 -14.96 -5.84
C SER A 74 -10.56 -15.42 -6.13
N LEU A 75 -11.31 -14.61 -6.89
CA LEU A 75 -12.62 -14.97 -7.43
C LEU A 75 -12.44 -15.60 -8.82
N GLU A 76 -12.68 -16.90 -8.91
CA GLU A 76 -12.44 -17.72 -10.08
C GLU A 76 -13.71 -17.84 -10.95
N PRO A 77 -13.60 -17.90 -12.28
CA PRO A 77 -14.74 -18.12 -13.16
C PRO A 77 -15.39 -19.50 -12.90
N ASN A 78 -16.72 -19.59 -13.04
CA ASN A 78 -17.49 -20.81 -12.75
C ASN A 78 -17.22 -22.00 -13.69
N ALA A 79 -16.49 -21.78 -14.79
CA ALA A 79 -16.12 -22.82 -15.73
C ALA A 79 -14.60 -22.87 -15.82
N PRO A 80 -13.98 -24.05 -15.76
CA PRO A 80 -12.66 -24.18 -16.33
C PRO A 80 -12.75 -23.72 -17.79
N SER A 81 -11.74 -22.99 -18.26
CA SER A 81 -11.50 -22.90 -19.71
C SER A 81 -11.58 -24.31 -20.32
N ALA A 82 -11.82 -24.46 -21.63
CA ALA A 82 -11.93 -25.77 -22.28
C ALA A 82 -10.78 -26.78 -21.99
N ASN A 83 -9.71 -26.34 -21.30
CA ASN A 83 -8.56 -27.10 -20.81
C ASN A 83 -8.47 -27.27 -19.27
N GLY A 84 -9.57 -27.13 -18.51
CA GLY A 84 -9.70 -27.76 -17.18
C GLY A 84 -9.15 -27.02 -15.96
N THR A 85 -8.50 -25.86 -16.08
CA THR A 85 -7.92 -25.16 -14.92
C THR A 85 -7.90 -23.64 -15.10
N ASP A 86 -8.19 -22.90 -14.02
CA ASP A 86 -8.05 -21.45 -13.99
C ASP A 86 -6.57 -21.05 -13.92
N SER A 87 -6.08 -20.28 -14.89
CA SER A 87 -4.65 -19.92 -14.99
C SER A 87 -4.15 -19.08 -13.81
N VAL A 88 -5.06 -18.34 -13.16
CA VAL A 88 -4.76 -17.59 -11.94
C VAL A 88 -4.64 -18.52 -10.74
N GLY A 89 -5.61 -19.43 -10.56
CA GLY A 89 -5.53 -20.50 -9.57
C GLY A 89 -4.24 -21.31 -9.66
N GLN A 90 -3.89 -21.77 -10.87
CA GLN A 90 -2.63 -22.49 -11.10
C GLN A 90 -1.39 -21.65 -10.75
N ARG A 91 -1.39 -20.36 -11.10
CA ARG A 91 -0.26 -19.48 -10.79
C ARG A 91 -0.06 -19.33 -9.29
N LEU A 92 -1.14 -19.18 -8.52
CA LEU A 92 -1.10 -19.11 -7.05
C LEU A 92 -0.56 -20.38 -6.40
N GLU A 93 -0.72 -21.54 -7.05
CA GLU A 93 -0.19 -22.83 -6.60
C GLU A 93 1.30 -23.05 -6.95
N THR A 94 1.88 -22.22 -7.82
CA THR A 94 3.29 -22.40 -8.20
C THR A 94 4.23 -22.13 -7.03
N GLN A 95 5.27 -22.95 -6.91
CA GLN A 95 6.31 -22.77 -5.88
C GLN A 95 6.97 -21.38 -5.96
N ALA A 96 7.18 -20.86 -7.18
CA ALA A 96 7.77 -19.54 -7.39
C ALA A 96 6.91 -18.41 -6.79
N VAL A 97 5.58 -18.45 -7.00
CA VAL A 97 4.67 -17.47 -6.40
C VAL A 97 4.59 -17.68 -4.90
N GLY A 98 4.40 -18.93 -4.44
CA GLY A 98 4.40 -19.25 -3.01
C GLY A 98 5.62 -18.69 -2.30
N GLN A 99 6.82 -18.90 -2.83
CA GLN A 99 8.06 -18.39 -2.25
C GLN A 99 8.12 -16.85 -2.19
N ARG A 100 7.69 -16.15 -3.24
CA ARG A 100 7.64 -14.67 -3.24
C ARG A 100 6.79 -14.11 -2.10
N PHE A 101 5.66 -14.74 -1.83
CA PHE A 101 4.77 -14.32 -0.74
C PHE A 101 5.33 -14.71 0.64
N LYS A 102 5.99 -15.87 0.76
CA LYS A 102 6.71 -16.26 1.99
C LYS A 102 7.88 -15.32 2.32
N ASP A 103 8.55 -14.81 1.30
CA ASP A 103 9.70 -13.90 1.43
C ASP A 103 9.29 -12.43 1.63
N SER A 104 7.99 -12.12 1.61
CA SER A 104 7.50 -10.75 1.86
C SER A 104 7.52 -10.40 3.34
N ASP A 105 7.45 -9.11 3.66
CA ASP A 105 7.50 -8.60 5.04
C ASP A 105 6.21 -8.88 5.86
N THR A 106 5.20 -9.51 5.27
CA THR A 106 3.90 -9.75 5.91
C THR A 106 3.45 -11.21 5.76
N PRO A 107 2.76 -11.79 6.76
CA PRO A 107 2.13 -13.08 6.60
C PRO A 107 0.95 -12.99 5.63
N TRP A 108 0.65 -14.09 4.94
CA TRP A 108 -0.42 -14.15 3.93
C TRP A 108 -1.40 -15.29 4.19
N VAL A 109 -2.68 -14.99 3.98
CA VAL A 109 -3.77 -15.95 3.86
C VAL A 109 -4.32 -15.85 2.44
N PHE A 110 -4.39 -16.97 1.73
CA PHE A 110 -4.99 -17.08 0.40
C PHE A 110 -6.37 -17.73 0.52
N CYS A 111 -7.33 -17.15 -0.19
CA CYS A 111 -8.69 -17.63 -0.27
C CYS A 111 -9.13 -17.71 -1.73
N ARG A 112 -9.53 -18.90 -2.17
CA ARG A 112 -9.98 -19.14 -3.54
C ARG A 112 -11.46 -19.52 -3.53
N LEU A 113 -12.24 -18.81 -4.31
CA LEU A 113 -13.71 -18.92 -4.34
C LEU A 113 -14.19 -18.89 -5.79
N GLY A 114 -15.25 -19.63 -6.09
CA GLY A 114 -16.00 -19.44 -7.33
C GLY A 114 -16.68 -18.06 -7.32
N ILE A 115 -16.78 -17.42 -8.49
CA ILE A 115 -17.42 -16.10 -8.64
C ILE A 115 -18.91 -16.08 -8.26
N ASN A 116 -19.56 -17.25 -8.25
CA ASN A 116 -20.94 -17.40 -7.77
C ASN A 116 -21.04 -17.81 -6.30
N ASP A 117 -19.92 -18.11 -5.64
CA ASP A 117 -19.94 -18.48 -4.23
C ASP A 117 -20.49 -17.31 -3.40
N THR A 118 -21.21 -17.68 -2.35
CA THR A 118 -21.84 -16.73 -1.45
C THR A 118 -21.15 -16.78 -0.11
N SER A 119 -21.13 -15.64 0.58
CA SER A 119 -20.57 -15.53 1.92
C SER A 119 -21.51 -14.68 2.78
N ALA A 120 -21.62 -15.03 4.06
CA ALA A 120 -22.35 -14.23 5.03
C ALA A 120 -21.50 -13.01 5.41
N ILE A 121 -21.91 -11.81 4.98
CA ILE A 121 -21.26 -10.54 5.29
C ILE A 121 -22.30 -9.69 6.02
N ASP A 122 -22.00 -9.28 7.25
CA ASP A 122 -22.91 -8.51 8.11
C ASP A 122 -24.33 -9.12 8.20
N GLY A 123 -24.40 -10.46 8.21
CA GLY A 123 -25.65 -11.22 8.29
C GLY A 123 -26.39 -11.40 6.95
N ALA A 124 -25.91 -10.79 5.86
CA ALA A 124 -26.49 -10.95 4.52
C ALA A 124 -25.69 -11.96 3.67
N ILE A 125 -26.41 -12.87 3.00
CA ILE A 125 -25.81 -13.78 2.02
C ILE A 125 -25.47 -12.96 0.77
N THR A 126 -24.18 -12.76 0.53
CA THR A 126 -23.67 -11.88 -0.53
C THR A 126 -22.76 -12.65 -1.46
N ARG A 127 -22.96 -12.51 -2.77
CA ARG A 127 -21.94 -12.85 -3.77
C ARG A 127 -20.87 -11.77 -3.72
N LEU A 128 -19.63 -12.13 -3.39
CA LEU A 128 -18.55 -11.14 -3.19
C LEU A 128 -18.39 -10.20 -4.37
N VAL A 129 -18.45 -10.70 -5.60
CA VAL A 129 -18.33 -9.89 -6.83
C VAL A 129 -19.38 -8.76 -6.95
N ASN A 130 -20.50 -8.87 -6.25
CA ASN A 130 -21.58 -7.87 -6.23
C ASN A 130 -21.46 -6.88 -5.06
N HIS A 131 -20.51 -7.08 -4.15
CA HIS A 131 -20.33 -6.20 -3.00
C HIS A 131 -19.87 -4.81 -3.49
N PRO A 132 -20.46 -3.69 -3.01
CA PRO A 132 -20.14 -2.34 -3.52
C PRO A 132 -18.66 -1.95 -3.41
N SER A 133 -17.94 -2.47 -2.41
CA SER A 133 -16.50 -2.22 -2.25
C SER A 133 -15.62 -2.89 -3.31
N LEU A 134 -16.20 -3.79 -4.13
CA LEU A 134 -15.52 -4.57 -5.16
C LEU A 134 -15.91 -4.12 -6.57
N VAL A 135 -16.47 -2.91 -6.73
CA VAL A 135 -16.85 -2.35 -8.03
C VAL A 135 -15.68 -2.32 -9.03
N GLU A 136 -14.45 -2.12 -8.55
CA GLU A 136 -13.23 -2.12 -9.39
C GLU A 136 -12.87 -3.52 -9.94
N LEU A 137 -13.52 -4.60 -9.47
CA LEU A 137 -13.45 -5.92 -10.13
C LEU A 137 -14.27 -5.98 -11.44
N ARG A 138 -14.99 -4.90 -11.79
CA ARG A 138 -15.83 -4.81 -13.00
C ARG A 138 -16.88 -5.91 -13.06
N HIS A 139 -17.43 -6.27 -11.89
CA HIS A 139 -18.41 -7.34 -11.71
C HIS A 139 -18.00 -8.71 -12.29
N GLY A 140 -16.69 -8.95 -12.44
CA GLY A 140 -16.14 -10.17 -13.01
C GLY A 140 -15.12 -10.87 -12.11
N PRO A 141 -14.46 -11.93 -12.61
CA PRO A 141 -13.42 -12.64 -11.87
C PRO A 141 -12.20 -11.73 -11.67
N GLY A 142 -11.41 -12.02 -10.64
CA GLY A 142 -10.23 -11.24 -10.32
C GLY A 142 -9.73 -11.48 -8.91
N ILE A 143 -8.72 -10.70 -8.52
CA ILE A 143 -8.11 -10.78 -7.20
C ILE A 143 -8.40 -9.48 -6.45
N PHE A 144 -8.64 -9.58 -5.15
CA PHE A 144 -8.54 -8.43 -4.25
C PHE A 144 -7.76 -8.80 -3.00
N VAL A 145 -7.16 -7.79 -2.36
CA VAL A 145 -6.36 -7.96 -1.14
C VAL A 145 -6.92 -7.09 -0.04
N VAL A 146 -7.20 -7.67 1.12
CA VAL A 146 -7.59 -6.98 2.34
C VAL A 146 -6.42 -6.97 3.31
N ASP A 147 -6.10 -5.80 3.86
CA ASP A 147 -4.97 -5.64 4.77
C ASP A 147 -5.41 -5.84 6.22
N TYR A 148 -4.95 -6.89 6.90
CA TYR A 148 -5.06 -7.02 8.36
C TYR A 148 -3.70 -6.99 9.06
N ALA A 149 -2.62 -6.84 8.28
CA ALA A 149 -1.24 -6.87 8.76
C ALA A 149 -0.79 -5.52 9.31
N HIS A 150 -1.16 -4.43 8.63
CA HIS A 150 -0.75 -3.10 9.04
C HIS A 150 -1.76 -2.49 10.02
N ALA A 151 -1.25 -2.04 11.17
CA ALA A 151 -2.06 -1.39 12.19
C ALA A 151 -2.39 0.08 11.88
N GLU A 152 -1.84 0.65 10.80
CA GLU A 152 -2.07 2.05 10.41
C GLU A 152 -3.56 2.32 10.14
N ASP A 153 -4.05 3.43 10.72
CA ASP A 153 -5.40 3.91 10.51
C ASP A 153 -5.67 4.14 9.02
N GLY A 154 -6.69 3.48 8.49
CA GLY A 154 -7.08 3.55 7.08
C GLY A 154 -6.57 2.42 6.19
N LEU A 155 -5.72 1.50 6.69
CA LEU A 155 -5.34 0.28 5.98
C LEU A 155 -6.05 -0.95 6.57
N LYS A 156 -6.04 -1.11 7.89
CA LYS A 156 -6.57 -2.30 8.55
C LYS A 156 -8.04 -2.56 8.21
N GLY A 157 -8.34 -3.77 7.73
CA GLY A 157 -9.65 -4.21 7.26
C GLY A 157 -10.12 -3.56 5.95
N ARG A 158 -9.25 -2.87 5.21
CA ARG A 158 -9.58 -2.24 3.93
C ARG A 158 -9.03 -3.06 2.77
N ILE A 159 -9.73 -2.97 1.64
CA ILE A 159 -9.21 -3.46 0.38
C ILE A 159 -8.10 -2.51 -0.06
N VAL A 160 -6.90 -3.05 -0.27
CA VAL A 160 -5.69 -2.28 -0.62
C VAL A 160 -5.13 -2.65 -1.99
N SER A 161 -5.64 -3.70 -2.64
CA SER A 161 -5.34 -4.02 -4.03
C SER A 161 -6.51 -4.72 -4.69
N ILE A 162 -6.72 -4.44 -5.97
CA ILE A 162 -7.71 -5.10 -6.82
C ILE A 162 -7.04 -5.34 -8.17
N LEU A 163 -7.16 -6.55 -8.71
CA LEU A 163 -6.73 -6.94 -10.05
C LEU A 163 -7.95 -7.55 -10.77
N PRO A 164 -8.76 -6.77 -11.50
CA PRO A 164 -9.83 -7.31 -12.32
C PRO A 164 -9.22 -8.14 -13.45
N ARG A 165 -9.80 -9.29 -13.76
CA ARG A 165 -9.45 -10.04 -14.98
C ARG A 165 -10.31 -9.63 -16.17
N THR A 166 -11.47 -9.04 -15.91
CA THR A 166 -12.28 -8.37 -16.93
C THR A 166 -11.45 -7.25 -17.55
N PRO A 167 -11.21 -7.26 -18.87
CA PRO A 167 -10.37 -6.27 -19.53
C PRO A 167 -10.99 -4.88 -19.44
N GLY A 168 -10.12 -3.87 -19.39
CA GLY A 168 -10.49 -2.46 -19.38
C GLY A 168 -10.13 -1.80 -20.69
N LYS A 169 -10.26 -0.48 -20.75
CA LYS A 169 -9.79 0.29 -21.91
C LYS A 169 -8.26 0.32 -21.96
N TYR A 170 -7.60 0.45 -20.81
CA TYR A 170 -6.14 0.60 -20.74
C TYR A 170 -5.48 -0.51 -19.92
N TYR A 171 -6.05 -0.86 -18.76
CA TYR A 171 -5.55 -1.95 -17.94
C TYR A 171 -5.95 -3.31 -18.52
N GLN A 172 -4.95 -4.13 -18.78
CA GLN A 172 -5.10 -5.53 -19.20
C GLN A 172 -4.45 -6.44 -18.17
N PHE A 173 -5.20 -7.42 -17.67
CA PHE A 173 -4.68 -8.37 -16.70
C PHE A 173 -3.63 -9.28 -17.34
N SER A 174 -2.50 -9.45 -16.67
CA SER A 174 -1.55 -10.53 -16.89
C SER A 174 -1.40 -11.33 -15.59
N PRO A 175 -1.29 -12.67 -15.65
CA PRO A 175 -0.98 -13.46 -14.45
C PRO A 175 0.28 -12.98 -13.71
N SER A 176 1.25 -12.39 -14.41
CA SER A 176 2.45 -11.82 -13.77
C SER A 176 2.17 -10.65 -12.82
N HIS A 177 1.00 -10.02 -12.89
CA HIS A 177 0.62 -8.96 -11.95
C HIS A 177 0.41 -9.51 -10.52
N ILE A 178 0.16 -10.82 -10.38
CA ILE A 178 0.06 -11.48 -9.08
C ILE A 178 1.39 -11.41 -8.33
N ASP A 179 2.50 -11.58 -9.05
CA ASP A 179 3.85 -11.56 -8.48
C ASP A 179 4.19 -10.20 -7.86
N GLU A 180 3.60 -9.13 -8.39
CA GLU A 180 3.79 -7.77 -7.88
C GLU A 180 3.14 -7.59 -6.49
N LEU A 181 1.99 -8.24 -6.23
CA LEU A 181 1.22 -8.04 -5.01
C LEU A 181 2.03 -8.32 -3.74
N ALA A 182 2.92 -9.31 -3.79
CA ALA A 182 3.77 -9.73 -2.67
C ALA A 182 4.75 -8.62 -2.23
N THR A 183 5.17 -7.74 -3.15
CA THR A 183 6.22 -6.75 -2.90
C THR A 183 5.75 -5.31 -3.09
N LEU A 184 4.46 -5.10 -3.34
CA LEU A 184 3.87 -3.77 -3.30
C LEU A 184 3.98 -3.25 -1.85
N PRO A 185 4.42 -2.00 -1.65
CA PRO A 185 4.55 -1.42 -0.30
C PRO A 185 3.19 -1.24 0.38
N ALA A 186 3.20 -1.16 1.71
CA ALA A 186 2.02 -0.77 2.47
C ALA A 186 1.47 0.58 1.98
N GLY A 187 0.15 0.65 1.80
CA GLY A 187 -0.51 1.83 1.25
C GLY A 187 -1.97 1.57 0.91
N THR A 188 -2.71 2.65 0.70
CA THR A 188 -4.13 2.57 0.33
C THR A 188 -4.30 1.97 -1.08
N LEU A 189 -5.53 1.59 -1.42
CA LEU A 189 -5.88 1.08 -2.76
C LEU A 189 -5.35 1.99 -3.88
N THR A 190 -5.54 3.30 -3.77
CA THR A 190 -5.10 4.26 -4.80
C THR A 190 -3.58 4.37 -4.92
N GLN A 191 -2.87 4.33 -3.80
CA GLN A 191 -1.41 4.36 -3.77
C GLN A 191 -0.82 3.08 -4.39
N ARG A 192 -1.32 1.91 -3.97
CA ARG A 192 -0.85 0.62 -4.50
C ARG A 192 -1.21 0.41 -5.96
N SER A 193 -2.37 0.87 -6.42
CA SER A 193 -2.75 0.85 -7.84
C SER A 193 -1.82 1.72 -8.70
N MET A 194 -1.41 2.90 -8.22
CA MET A 194 -0.43 3.72 -8.93
C MET A 194 0.95 3.04 -9.01
N VAL A 195 1.45 2.49 -7.90
CA VAL A 195 2.73 1.77 -7.89
C VAL A 195 2.69 0.57 -8.82
N LEU A 196 1.59 -0.20 -8.79
CA LEU A 196 1.38 -1.32 -9.71
C LEU A 196 1.45 -0.85 -11.17
N ALA A 197 0.72 0.20 -11.54
CA ALA A 197 0.70 0.72 -12.92
C ALA A 197 2.10 1.13 -13.41
N VAL A 198 2.94 1.69 -12.53
CA VAL A 198 4.35 1.99 -12.84
C VAL A 198 5.14 0.70 -13.07
N ARG A 199 5.02 -0.30 -12.18
CA ARG A 199 5.77 -1.57 -12.28
C ARG A 199 5.40 -2.42 -13.49
N VAL A 200 4.13 -2.45 -13.86
CA VAL A 200 3.64 -3.26 -14.99
C VAL A 200 3.74 -2.53 -16.34
N HIS A 201 4.21 -1.29 -16.35
CA HIS A 201 4.43 -0.56 -17.60
C HIS A 201 5.49 -1.29 -18.47
N PRO A 202 5.28 -1.43 -19.81
CA PRO A 202 6.16 -2.23 -20.67
C PRO A 202 7.64 -1.84 -20.64
N GLU A 203 7.92 -0.54 -20.47
CA GLU A 203 9.30 -0.03 -20.39
C GLU A 203 9.96 -0.18 -19.01
N ARG A 204 9.26 -0.74 -18.00
CA ARG A 204 9.79 -0.98 -16.65
C ARG A 204 10.52 0.23 -16.04
N PRO A 205 9.84 1.38 -15.88
CA PRO A 205 10.41 2.56 -15.22
C PRO A 205 10.91 2.24 -13.79
N GLN A 206 11.99 2.90 -13.38
CA GLN A 206 12.70 2.56 -12.13
C GLN A 206 12.35 3.46 -10.94
N SER A 207 11.42 4.42 -11.06
CA SER A 207 11.06 5.31 -9.95
C SER A 207 10.52 4.62 -8.69
N VAL A 208 10.04 3.38 -8.82
CA VAL A 208 9.51 2.55 -7.74
C VAL A 208 10.49 1.49 -7.23
N SER A 209 11.75 1.52 -7.68
CA SER A 209 12.82 0.63 -7.18
C SER A 209 13.42 1.10 -5.85
N GLY A 210 13.28 2.40 -5.53
CA GLY A 210 13.69 2.98 -4.25
C GLY A 210 12.76 2.64 -3.09
N MET A 211 12.94 3.33 -1.97
CA MET A 211 12.09 3.16 -0.79
C MET A 211 10.76 3.93 -0.95
N ARG A 212 9.63 3.29 -0.67
CA ARG A 212 8.38 4.05 -0.49
C ARG A 212 8.50 4.88 0.79
N ASP A 213 8.45 6.19 0.67
CA ASP A 213 8.49 7.11 1.80
C ASP A 213 7.05 7.52 2.21
N PRO A 214 6.64 7.25 3.47
CA PRO A 214 5.29 7.60 3.94
C PRO A 214 4.96 9.09 3.87
N MET A 215 5.93 9.97 4.07
CA MET A 215 5.77 11.42 3.95
C MET A 215 5.55 11.83 2.49
N LEU A 216 6.36 11.31 1.55
CA LEU A 216 6.15 11.56 0.12
C LEU A 216 4.79 11.04 -0.35
N ALA A 217 4.37 9.86 0.11
CA ALA A 217 3.05 9.31 -0.20
C ALA A 217 1.89 10.14 0.38
N ARG A 218 2.06 10.73 1.57
CA ARG A 218 1.08 11.67 2.15
C ARG A 218 1.01 12.98 1.35
N GLU A 219 2.15 13.50 0.92
CA GLU A 219 2.20 14.70 0.08
C GLU A 219 1.55 14.47 -1.29
N ALA A 220 1.81 13.31 -1.91
CA ALA A 220 1.16 12.90 -3.15
C ALA A 220 -0.35 12.79 -2.96
N ALA A 221 -0.82 12.13 -1.88
CA ALA A 221 -2.23 12.01 -1.57
C ALA A 221 -2.93 13.34 -1.33
N ALA A 222 -2.29 14.24 -0.56
CA ALA A 222 -2.79 15.58 -0.33
C ALA A 222 -2.91 16.38 -1.64
N HIS A 223 -1.97 16.20 -2.56
CA HIS A 223 -1.98 16.90 -3.85
C HIS A 223 -3.00 16.33 -4.83
N SER A 224 -3.10 15.00 -4.97
CA SER A 224 -4.17 14.35 -5.74
C SER A 224 -5.55 14.77 -5.25
N ALA A 225 -5.76 14.82 -3.93
CA ALA A 225 -7.00 15.32 -3.33
C ALA A 225 -7.27 16.79 -3.64
N HIS A 226 -6.23 17.63 -3.65
CA HIS A 226 -6.36 19.02 -4.04
C HIS A 226 -6.76 19.18 -5.51
N GLN A 227 -6.06 18.51 -6.43
CA GLN A 227 -6.35 18.52 -7.87
C GLN A 227 -7.80 18.05 -8.14
N ALA A 228 -8.23 16.97 -7.50
CA ALA A 228 -9.60 16.46 -7.59
C ALA A 228 -10.66 17.44 -7.07
N ARG A 229 -10.36 18.15 -5.97
CA ARG A 229 -11.28 19.15 -5.38
C ARG A 229 -11.45 20.36 -6.29
N ILE A 230 -10.38 20.82 -6.94
CA ILE A 230 -10.43 21.99 -7.84
C ILE A 230 -10.78 21.61 -9.29
N GLY A 231 -10.79 20.30 -9.60
CA GLY A 231 -11.07 19.79 -10.94
C GLY A 231 -10.00 20.14 -11.97
N LYS A 232 -8.73 20.24 -11.56
CA LYS A 232 -7.64 20.72 -12.41
C LYS A 232 -6.31 20.05 -12.06
N GLN A 233 -5.64 19.45 -13.03
CA GLN A 233 -4.25 19.01 -12.88
C GLN A 233 -3.29 20.19 -12.72
N GLY A 234 -2.13 19.96 -12.10
CA GLY A 234 -0.96 20.84 -12.22
C GLY A 234 -0.13 20.95 -10.95
N HIS A 235 1.02 21.61 -11.02
CA HIS A 235 2.01 21.74 -9.93
C HIS A 235 1.62 22.78 -8.85
N HIS A 236 0.37 22.74 -8.39
CA HIS A 236 -0.19 23.76 -7.49
C HIS A 236 0.58 23.81 -6.16
N ASN A 237 1.12 25.00 -5.85
CA ASN A 237 1.93 25.28 -4.66
C ASN A 237 3.19 24.39 -4.55
N TRP A 238 3.74 23.94 -5.68
CA TRP A 238 4.92 23.06 -5.71
C TRP A 238 6.11 23.64 -4.94
N GLN A 239 6.42 24.94 -5.10
CA GLN A 239 7.54 25.58 -4.41
C GLN A 239 7.46 25.43 -2.88
N THR A 240 6.28 25.59 -2.31
CA THR A 240 6.07 25.42 -0.87
C THR A 240 6.16 23.95 -0.45
N ARG A 241 5.66 23.03 -1.28
CA ARG A 241 5.70 21.59 -1.04
C ARG A 241 7.13 21.05 -1.09
N SER A 242 7.88 21.40 -2.13
CA SER A 242 9.27 20.97 -2.33
C SER A 242 10.18 21.45 -1.20
N GLN A 243 10.01 22.69 -0.72
CA GLN A 243 10.74 23.20 0.44
C GLN A 243 10.41 22.41 1.72
N ARG A 244 9.16 22.00 1.92
CA ARG A 244 8.77 21.18 3.08
C ARG A 244 9.36 19.76 2.99
N ILE A 245 9.34 19.15 1.80
CA ILE A 245 9.97 17.85 1.55
C ILE A 245 11.47 17.92 1.83
N LEU A 246 12.17 18.92 1.26
CA LEU A 246 13.60 19.12 1.47
C LEU A 246 13.94 19.27 2.96
N ARG A 247 13.20 20.09 3.71
CA ARG A 247 13.41 20.23 5.17
C ARG A 247 13.31 18.90 5.90
N ASN A 248 12.32 18.07 5.55
CA ASN A 248 12.12 16.77 6.17
C ASN A 248 13.23 15.76 5.80
N GLN A 249 13.87 15.93 4.64
CA GLN A 249 14.98 15.09 4.18
C GLN A 249 16.37 15.66 4.54
N GLY A 250 16.43 16.60 5.50
CA GLY A 250 17.71 17.21 5.91
C GLY A 250 18.38 18.04 4.82
N PHE A 251 17.59 18.59 3.90
CA PHE A 251 18.02 19.35 2.71
C PHE A 251 18.88 18.56 1.71
N SER A 252 18.83 17.23 1.77
CA SER A 252 19.43 16.36 0.76
C SER A 252 18.45 16.10 -0.40
N GLY A 253 19.00 15.94 -1.60
CA GLY A 253 18.26 15.56 -2.80
C GLY A 253 17.57 16.71 -3.55
N SER A 254 16.84 16.35 -4.59
CA SER A 254 16.04 17.28 -5.40
C SER A 254 14.67 16.66 -5.65
N PRO A 255 13.63 17.01 -4.87
CA PRO A 255 12.31 16.45 -5.08
C PRO A 255 11.79 16.84 -6.46
N GLN A 256 11.09 15.91 -7.08
CA GLN A 256 10.42 16.06 -8.37
C GLN A 256 8.95 15.71 -8.20
N GLU A 257 8.08 16.39 -8.94
CA GLU A 257 6.63 16.11 -8.97
C GLU A 257 6.23 15.77 -10.40
N VAL A 258 5.38 14.75 -10.54
CA VAL A 258 4.70 14.42 -11.78
C VAL A 258 3.20 14.39 -11.53
N CYS A 259 2.45 15.09 -12.36
CA CYS A 259 0.98 15.18 -12.27
C CYS A 259 0.35 14.75 -13.59
N ALA A 260 -0.80 14.09 -13.52
CA ALA A 260 -1.61 13.74 -14.68
C ALA A 260 -3.08 13.68 -14.27
N GLU A 261 -3.97 13.76 -15.24
CA GLU A 261 -5.38 13.46 -15.09
C GLU A 261 -5.82 12.40 -16.10
N SER A 262 -6.82 11.61 -15.74
CA SER A 262 -7.44 10.62 -16.61
C SER A 262 -8.49 11.26 -17.53
N TRP A 263 -9.04 10.49 -18.47
CA TRP A 263 -10.31 10.86 -19.09
C TRP A 263 -11.51 10.64 -18.15
N GLU A 264 -12.65 11.26 -18.47
CA GLU A 264 -13.92 11.03 -17.78
C GLU A 264 -14.34 9.55 -17.84
N ASN A 265 -15.02 9.10 -16.80
CA ASN A 265 -15.66 7.77 -16.70
C ASN A 265 -14.71 6.56 -16.77
N GLN A 266 -13.42 6.75 -16.46
CA GLN A 266 -12.50 5.65 -16.24
C GLN A 266 -12.60 5.10 -14.81
N ASP A 267 -12.37 3.80 -14.65
CA ASP A 267 -12.18 3.16 -13.35
C ASP A 267 -10.76 3.41 -12.81
N LEU A 268 -10.47 2.94 -11.60
CA LEU A 268 -9.21 3.23 -10.93
C LEU A 268 -7.99 2.75 -11.73
N LEU A 269 -7.98 1.49 -12.17
CA LEU A 269 -6.79 0.92 -12.81
C LEU A 269 -6.57 1.44 -14.23
N ASP A 270 -7.65 1.62 -14.99
CA ASP A 270 -7.56 2.28 -16.30
C ASP A 270 -6.95 3.68 -16.14
N SER A 271 -7.40 4.42 -15.11
CA SER A 271 -6.88 5.76 -14.81
C SER A 271 -5.41 5.75 -14.39
N CYS A 272 -4.98 4.78 -13.59
CA CYS A 272 -3.58 4.63 -13.20
C CYS A 272 -2.69 4.36 -14.43
N VAL A 273 -3.10 3.42 -15.31
CA VAL A 273 -2.35 3.10 -16.53
C VAL A 273 -2.30 4.28 -17.49
N ASP A 274 -3.42 4.97 -17.71
CA ASP A 274 -3.52 6.15 -18.58
C ASP A 274 -2.67 7.33 -18.06
N CYS A 275 -2.64 7.56 -16.74
CA CYS A 275 -1.78 8.58 -16.14
C CYS A 275 -0.28 8.27 -16.34
N VAL A 276 0.14 7.01 -16.16
CA VAL A 276 1.54 6.61 -16.40
C VAL A 276 1.89 6.73 -17.89
N ALA A 277 0.98 6.35 -18.79
CA ALA A 277 1.16 6.54 -20.22
C ALA A 277 1.26 8.02 -20.60
N SER A 278 0.50 8.89 -19.93
CA SER A 278 0.58 10.35 -20.11
C SER A 278 1.93 10.92 -19.66
N TRP A 279 2.46 10.47 -18.52
CA TRP A 279 3.82 10.84 -18.09
C TRP A 279 4.88 10.40 -19.09
N ARG A 280 4.69 9.22 -19.69
CA ARG A 280 5.59 8.68 -20.72
C ARG A 280 5.68 9.57 -21.97
N GLN A 281 4.66 10.37 -22.28
CA GLN A 281 4.68 11.29 -23.42
C GLN A 281 5.41 12.63 -23.14
N SER A 282 5.77 12.89 -21.88
CA SER A 282 6.51 14.09 -21.48
C SER A 282 7.93 13.73 -21.11
N SER A 283 8.94 14.26 -21.81
CA SER A 283 10.34 13.97 -21.49
C SER A 283 10.71 14.37 -20.06
N GLY A 284 10.16 15.49 -19.55
CA GLY A 284 10.35 15.95 -18.18
C GLY A 284 9.79 14.97 -17.15
N HIS A 285 8.53 14.56 -17.30
CA HIS A 285 7.91 13.58 -16.40
C HIS A 285 8.56 12.21 -16.52
N TRP A 286 8.80 11.74 -17.76
CA TRP A 286 9.37 10.44 -18.00
C TRP A 286 10.79 10.32 -17.47
N ASN A 287 11.61 11.38 -17.52
CA ASN A 287 12.93 11.36 -16.90
C ASN A 287 12.87 11.16 -15.38
N ALA A 288 11.85 11.68 -14.69
CA ALA A 288 11.67 11.43 -13.26
C ALA A 288 11.18 9.98 -13.02
N VAL A 289 10.17 9.53 -13.78
CA VAL A 289 9.54 8.21 -13.61
C VAL A 289 10.46 7.06 -14.04
N LYS A 290 11.20 7.20 -15.15
CA LYS A 290 12.05 6.13 -15.69
C LYS A 290 13.34 5.91 -14.89
N SER A 291 13.86 6.96 -14.26
CA SER A 291 15.11 6.91 -13.52
C SER A 291 14.93 6.30 -12.13
N GLU A 292 16.01 5.71 -11.61
CA GLU A 292 16.09 5.32 -10.21
C GLU A 292 15.92 6.55 -9.30
N GLN A 293 15.25 6.32 -8.17
CA GLN A 293 14.96 7.29 -7.15
C GLN A 293 15.31 6.66 -5.80
N SER A 294 15.87 7.43 -4.87
CA SER A 294 16.15 6.93 -3.52
C SER A 294 14.85 6.71 -2.74
N ALA A 295 13.86 7.58 -2.95
CA ALA A 295 12.53 7.43 -2.39
C ALA A 295 11.41 7.93 -3.29
N TYR A 296 10.19 7.41 -3.07
CA TYR A 296 9.00 7.79 -3.83
C TYR A 296 7.73 7.80 -2.99
N GLY A 297 6.73 8.51 -3.49
CA GLY A 297 5.34 8.42 -3.06
C GLY A 297 4.40 8.69 -4.23
N TYR A 298 3.38 7.85 -4.40
CA TYR A 298 2.35 8.01 -5.42
C TYR A 298 0.97 7.99 -4.80
N ASP A 299 0.01 8.74 -5.36
CA ASP A 299 -1.42 8.59 -5.10
C ASP A 299 -2.24 9.04 -6.32
N ILE A 300 -3.53 8.72 -6.31
CA ILE A 300 -4.52 9.19 -7.27
C ILE A 300 -5.86 9.44 -6.59
N ARG A 301 -6.63 10.44 -7.04
CA ARG A 301 -7.95 10.75 -6.48
C ARG A 301 -8.97 11.07 -7.55
N ARG A 302 -10.18 10.50 -7.43
CA ARG A 302 -11.32 10.83 -8.29
C ARG A 302 -11.96 12.17 -7.88
N GLY A 303 -12.12 13.07 -8.82
CA GLY A 303 -12.91 14.30 -8.69
C GLY A 303 -14.39 14.07 -8.98
N SER A 304 -15.20 15.10 -8.75
CA SER A 304 -16.67 15.03 -8.90
C SER A 304 -17.16 14.78 -10.32
N LYS A 305 -16.37 15.11 -11.34
CA LYS A 305 -16.67 14.85 -12.76
C LYS A 305 -16.28 13.44 -13.22
N GLY A 306 -15.88 12.57 -12.29
CA GLY A 306 -15.45 11.22 -12.61
C GLY A 306 -14.05 11.12 -13.24
N ILE A 307 -13.30 12.22 -13.28
CA ILE A 307 -11.89 12.30 -13.69
C ILE A 307 -11.00 11.98 -12.49
N TRP A 308 -9.92 11.23 -12.71
CA TRP A 308 -8.92 10.93 -11.69
C TRP A 308 -7.68 11.80 -11.85
N TYR A 309 -7.09 12.22 -10.73
CA TYR A 309 -5.93 13.11 -10.69
C TYR A 309 -4.77 12.43 -9.96
N ALA A 310 -3.73 12.07 -10.71
CA ALA A 310 -2.56 11.36 -10.21
C ALA A 310 -1.44 12.32 -9.81
N THR A 311 -0.71 11.94 -8.77
CA THR A 311 0.51 12.63 -8.33
C THR A 311 1.58 11.60 -7.98
N GLY A 312 2.79 11.82 -8.49
CA GLY A 312 4.01 11.17 -8.02
C GLY A 312 4.98 12.19 -7.47
N ILE A 313 5.58 11.91 -6.33
CA ILE A 313 6.63 12.70 -5.71
C ILE A 313 7.85 11.80 -5.53
N LEU A 314 8.97 12.22 -6.10
CA LEU A 314 10.18 11.42 -6.24
C LEU A 314 11.39 12.19 -5.73
N THR A 315 12.34 11.50 -5.10
CA THR A 315 13.58 12.11 -4.62
C THR A 315 14.76 11.25 -5.02
N LYS A 316 15.81 11.90 -5.54
CA LYS A 316 17.13 11.31 -5.78
C LYS A 316 17.99 11.46 -4.55
#